data_AF-A0A261SST1-F1
#
_entry.id   AF-A0A261SST1-F1
#
_cell.length_a   1.000
_cell.length_b   1.000
_cell.length_c   1.000
_cell.angle_alpha   90.00
_cell.angle_beta   90.00
_cell.angle_gamma   90.00
#
_symmetry.space_group_name_H-M   'P 1'
#
loop_
_entity.id
_entity.type
_entity.pdbx_description
1 polymer ?
#
loop_
_entity_poly.entity_id
_entity_poly.type
_entity_poly.pdbx_seq_one_letter_code
_entity_poly.pdbx_strand_id
1 'polypeptide(L)'
;MKLKAALIFSAVPALMVLPAHAAAPRSVDARTFDVAGVKTGMDMEEAIAAIAKNFQVSKKDIRIGYASDDPVLKTKTPHTVSYAKDGVELMVHFEPRVPLDPKRPLVAAQISYEMPWTPANKQAMADAVVQKYGKQSNFPNDLNLEWCVNPSTNPGMGCGNDMKQATLKYSGVSIKLVDPAWINARIAYVDQSKARKPSF
;
A
#
# COMPACT_ATOMS: atom_id res chain seq x y z
N MET A 1 84.21 -14.80 0.67
CA MET A 1 82.91 -14.83 1.40
C MET A 1 82.13 -13.57 1.06
N LYS A 2 80.89 -13.73 0.62
CA LYS A 2 79.99 -12.68 0.13
C LYS A 2 78.97 -12.36 1.24
N LEU A 3 78.64 -11.10 1.46
CA LEU A 3 77.32 -10.68 1.95
C LEU A 3 77.03 -9.25 1.48
N LYS A 4 76.13 -9.13 0.50
CA LYS A 4 75.48 -7.87 0.15
C LYS A 4 74.21 -7.80 1.00
N ALA A 5 74.08 -6.76 1.83
CA ALA A 5 72.86 -6.46 2.56
C ALA A 5 71.81 -5.93 1.59
N ALA A 6 70.63 -6.57 1.56
CA ALA A 6 69.46 -6.09 0.84
C ALA A 6 68.44 -5.54 1.84
N LEU A 7 68.21 -4.24 1.80
CA LEU A 7 67.11 -3.57 2.52
C LEU A 7 65.80 -3.82 1.76
N ILE A 8 64.89 -4.57 2.39
CA ILE A 8 63.54 -4.79 1.88
C ILE A 8 62.63 -3.74 2.52
N PHE A 9 62.17 -2.77 1.73
CA PHE A 9 61.10 -1.85 2.10
C PHE A 9 59.75 -2.57 1.92
N SER A 10 59.11 -2.94 3.03
CA SER A 10 57.75 -3.46 3.04
C SER A 10 56.76 -2.32 2.75
N ALA A 11 56.27 -2.23 1.52
CA ALA A 11 55.17 -1.34 1.16
C ALA A 11 53.85 -1.94 1.68
N VAL A 12 53.25 -1.30 2.69
CA VAL A 12 51.91 -1.64 3.19
C VAL A 12 50.88 -1.07 2.19
N PRO A 13 50.06 -1.88 1.51
CA PRO A 13 48.99 -1.34 0.69
C PRO A 13 47.90 -0.80 1.62
N ALA A 14 47.69 0.52 1.59
CA ALA A 14 46.56 1.16 2.24
C ALA A 14 45.28 0.71 1.52
N LEU A 15 44.52 -0.20 2.14
CA LEU A 15 43.15 -0.52 1.71
C LEU A 15 42.30 0.74 1.89
N MET A 16 41.99 1.40 0.77
CA MET A 16 40.97 2.44 0.72
C MET A 16 39.61 1.78 1.01
N VAL A 17 39.13 1.92 2.23
CA VAL A 17 37.74 1.58 2.58
C VAL A 17 36.86 2.66 1.95
N LEU A 18 36.27 2.36 0.80
CA LEU A 18 35.22 3.21 0.23
C LEU A 18 34.06 3.26 1.24
N PRO A 19 33.49 4.44 1.54
CA PRO A 19 32.32 4.52 2.39
C PRO A 19 31.19 3.72 1.75
N ALA A 20 30.65 2.76 2.50
CA ALA A 20 29.43 2.06 2.14
C ALA A 20 28.29 3.08 2.09
N HIS A 21 28.03 3.62 0.89
CA HIS A 21 26.88 4.48 0.67
C HIS A 21 25.64 3.59 0.84
N ALA A 22 24.94 3.77 1.96
CA ALA A 22 23.64 3.15 2.15
C ALA A 22 22.77 3.52 0.96
N ALA A 23 22.32 2.51 0.20
CA ALA A 23 21.48 2.74 -0.96
C ALA A 23 20.25 3.56 -0.55
N ALA A 24 19.94 4.60 -1.32
CA ALA A 24 18.77 5.42 -1.04
C ALA A 24 17.50 4.55 -0.99
N PRO A 25 16.55 4.85 -0.09
CA PRO A 25 15.27 4.15 -0.04
C PRO A 25 14.58 4.10 -1.41
N ARG A 26 13.97 2.96 -1.74
CA ARG A 26 13.33 2.75 -3.05
C ARG A 26 11.99 3.49 -3.08
N SER A 27 11.84 4.47 -3.98
CA SER A 27 10.55 5.12 -4.26
C SER A 27 9.71 4.30 -5.23
N VAL A 28 8.41 4.12 -4.95
CA VAL A 28 7.44 3.51 -5.88
C VAL A 28 6.02 4.02 -5.64
N ASP A 29 5.27 4.31 -6.70
CA ASP A 29 3.87 4.71 -6.56
C ASP A 29 2.98 3.48 -6.31
N ALA A 30 2.48 3.35 -5.07
CA ALA A 30 1.62 2.25 -4.67
C ALA A 30 0.29 2.19 -5.44
N ARG A 31 -0.15 3.28 -6.08
CA ARG A 31 -1.38 3.30 -6.92
C ARG A 31 -1.28 2.39 -8.14
N THR A 32 -0.06 2.05 -8.55
CA THR A 32 0.17 1.15 -9.68
C THR A 32 -0.14 -0.30 -9.33
N PHE A 33 -0.10 -0.65 -8.04
CA PHE A 33 -0.31 -1.99 -7.51
C PHE A 33 -1.78 -2.38 -7.42
N ASP A 34 -2.01 -3.68 -7.43
CA ASP A 34 -3.29 -4.30 -7.11
C ASP A 34 -3.15 -5.24 -5.89
N VAL A 35 -4.23 -5.40 -5.14
CA VAL A 35 -4.37 -6.44 -4.11
C VAL A 35 -5.52 -7.34 -4.53
N ALA A 36 -5.23 -8.63 -4.76
CA ALA A 36 -6.18 -9.60 -5.28
C ALA A 36 -6.93 -9.12 -6.56
N GLY A 37 -6.23 -8.46 -7.48
CA GLY A 37 -6.78 -7.92 -8.72
C GLY A 37 -7.40 -6.53 -8.60
N VAL A 38 -7.66 -6.03 -7.38
CA VAL A 38 -8.31 -4.73 -7.16
C VAL A 38 -7.27 -3.62 -6.98
N LYS A 39 -7.48 -2.50 -7.66
CA LYS A 39 -6.68 -1.28 -7.54
C LYS A 39 -7.47 -0.15 -6.89
N THR A 40 -6.76 0.76 -6.23
CA THR A 40 -7.35 2.06 -5.87
C THR A 40 -7.74 2.80 -7.14
N GLY A 41 -8.83 3.57 -7.11
CA GLY A 41 -9.32 4.27 -8.29
C GLY A 41 -10.39 3.53 -9.11
N MET A 42 -10.53 2.20 -8.91
CA MET A 42 -11.62 1.41 -9.50
C MET A 42 -12.98 1.82 -8.93
N ASP A 43 -14.03 1.75 -9.73
CA ASP A 43 -15.40 1.80 -9.23
C ASP A 43 -15.86 0.45 -8.66
N MET A 44 -17.09 0.40 -8.15
CA MET A 44 -17.61 -0.79 -7.46
C MET A 44 -17.78 -1.99 -8.40
N GLU A 45 -18.26 -1.79 -9.62
CA GLU A 45 -18.46 -2.89 -10.58
C GLU A 45 -17.11 -3.42 -11.10
N GLU A 46 -16.15 -2.53 -11.34
CA GLU A 46 -14.77 -2.90 -11.68
C GLU A 46 -14.13 -3.74 -10.57
N ALA A 47 -14.29 -3.31 -9.31
CA ALA A 47 -13.78 -4.04 -8.15
C ALA A 47 -14.45 -5.41 -8.00
N ILE A 48 -15.79 -5.48 -8.07
CA ILE A 48 -16.53 -6.77 -8.00
C ILE A 48 -16.07 -7.71 -9.12
N ALA A 49 -15.90 -7.22 -10.35
CA ALA A 49 -15.41 -8.03 -11.46
C ALA A 49 -13.96 -8.51 -11.24
N ALA A 50 -13.08 -7.66 -10.71
CA ALA A 50 -11.71 -8.02 -10.39
C ALA A 50 -11.63 -9.10 -9.31
N ILE A 51 -12.43 -8.97 -8.25
CA ILE A 51 -12.54 -9.97 -7.16
C ILE A 51 -13.04 -11.30 -7.72
N ALA A 52 -14.14 -11.27 -8.49
CA ALA A 52 -14.72 -12.47 -9.09
C ALA A 52 -13.71 -13.20 -9.98
N LYS A 53 -12.96 -12.46 -10.80
CA LYS A 53 -11.90 -13.00 -11.65
C LYS A 53 -10.75 -13.57 -10.84
N ASN A 54 -10.27 -12.85 -9.82
CA ASN A 54 -9.11 -13.26 -9.02
C ASN A 54 -9.38 -14.55 -8.24
N PHE A 55 -10.55 -14.65 -7.61
CA PHE A 55 -10.92 -15.83 -6.80
C PHE A 55 -11.67 -16.90 -7.59
N GLN A 56 -11.93 -16.67 -8.88
CA GLN A 56 -12.69 -17.59 -9.75
C GLN A 56 -14.08 -17.92 -9.17
N VAL A 57 -14.75 -16.90 -8.64
CA VAL A 57 -16.08 -17.01 -8.02
C VAL A 57 -17.12 -16.23 -8.81
N SER A 58 -18.40 -16.48 -8.54
CA SER A 58 -19.47 -15.69 -9.12
C SER A 58 -19.57 -14.34 -8.42
N LYS A 59 -19.99 -13.28 -9.15
CA LYS A 59 -20.25 -11.95 -8.54
C LYS A 59 -21.23 -12.01 -7.36
N LYS A 60 -22.16 -12.98 -7.36
CA LYS A 60 -23.13 -13.18 -6.26
C LYS A 60 -22.50 -13.67 -4.96
N ASP A 61 -21.30 -14.24 -5.01
CA ASP A 61 -20.57 -14.73 -3.84
C ASP A 61 -19.81 -13.59 -3.13
N ILE A 62 -19.83 -12.39 -3.73
CA ILE A 62 -19.23 -11.17 -3.21
C ILE A 62 -20.31 -10.36 -2.50
N ARG A 63 -20.06 -9.99 -1.25
CA ARG A 63 -21.01 -9.27 -0.40
C ARG A 63 -20.84 -7.77 -0.61
N ILE A 64 -21.97 -7.10 -0.85
CA ILE A 64 -22.04 -5.64 -0.81
C ILE A 64 -22.45 -5.24 0.62
N GLY A 65 -21.76 -4.28 1.21
CA GLY A 65 -22.06 -3.79 2.56
C GLY A 65 -23.43 -3.12 2.67
N TYR A 66 -23.83 -2.81 3.89
CA TYR A 66 -25.05 -2.06 4.13
C TYR A 66 -24.90 -0.62 3.63
N ALA A 67 -25.98 -0.10 3.06
CA ALA A 67 -26.03 1.29 2.61
C ALA A 67 -26.20 2.24 3.81
N SER A 68 -25.35 3.27 3.88
CA SER A 68 -25.41 4.34 4.88
C SER A 68 -25.51 5.70 4.21
N ASP A 69 -25.95 6.72 4.93
CA ASP A 69 -26.07 8.07 4.38
C ASP A 69 -24.71 8.60 3.89
N ASP A 70 -24.65 8.94 2.61
CA ASP A 70 -23.45 9.54 2.00
C ASP A 70 -23.62 11.07 1.91
N PRO A 71 -22.78 11.87 2.58
CA PRO A 71 -22.90 13.32 2.59
C PRO A 71 -22.48 13.99 1.26
N VAL A 72 -21.77 13.28 0.38
CA VAL A 72 -21.41 13.75 -0.96
C VAL A 72 -22.52 13.42 -1.95
N LEU A 73 -22.97 12.16 -1.98
CA LEU A 73 -23.98 11.67 -2.92
C LEU A 73 -25.43 11.98 -2.50
N LYS A 74 -25.65 12.38 -1.24
CA LYS A 74 -26.97 12.71 -0.67
C LYS A 74 -27.98 11.55 -0.76
N THR A 75 -27.49 10.32 -0.73
CA THR A 75 -28.31 9.10 -0.75
C THR A 75 -27.64 7.99 0.05
N LYS A 76 -28.41 6.97 0.44
CA LYS A 76 -27.85 5.79 1.11
C LYS A 76 -27.05 4.96 0.12
N THR A 77 -25.77 4.80 0.40
CA THR A 77 -24.82 4.16 -0.50
C THR A 77 -23.97 3.13 0.25
N PRO A 78 -23.76 1.92 -0.27
CA PRO A 78 -22.84 0.97 0.32
C PRO A 78 -21.38 1.39 0.04
N HIS A 79 -20.57 1.50 1.09
CA HIS A 79 -19.16 1.89 0.98
C HIS A 79 -18.18 0.72 1.08
N THR A 80 -18.69 -0.51 1.07
CA THR A 80 -17.84 -1.69 1.16
C THR A 80 -18.30 -2.80 0.24
N VAL A 81 -17.33 -3.55 -0.24
CA VAL A 81 -17.50 -4.85 -0.90
C VAL A 81 -16.54 -5.82 -0.24
N SER A 82 -16.98 -7.04 0.05
CA SER A 82 -16.12 -8.06 0.65
C SER A 82 -16.33 -9.45 0.08
N TYR A 83 -15.26 -10.23 0.13
CA TYR A 83 -15.24 -11.65 -0.18
C TYR A 83 -14.60 -12.38 0.99
N ALA A 84 -15.21 -13.47 1.45
CA ALA A 84 -14.66 -14.30 2.51
C ALA A 84 -14.95 -15.77 2.23
N LYS A 85 -13.90 -16.61 2.20
CA LYS A 85 -14.00 -18.05 2.00
C LYS A 85 -12.75 -18.74 2.55
N ASP A 86 -12.93 -19.89 3.21
CA ASP A 86 -11.84 -20.73 3.73
C ASP A 86 -10.81 -19.96 4.60
N GLY A 87 -11.31 -18.98 5.36
CA GLY A 87 -10.51 -18.12 6.25
C GLY A 87 -9.75 -16.99 5.55
N VAL A 88 -9.79 -16.92 4.21
CA VAL A 88 -9.31 -15.76 3.44
C VAL A 88 -10.37 -14.69 3.42
N GLU A 89 -9.98 -13.45 3.70
CA GLU A 89 -10.85 -12.27 3.62
C GLU A 89 -10.26 -11.21 2.71
N LEU A 90 -11.08 -10.63 1.83
CA LEU A 90 -10.78 -9.42 1.09
C LEU A 90 -11.90 -8.41 1.36
N MET A 91 -11.54 -7.18 1.71
CA MET A 91 -12.45 -6.06 1.86
C MET A 91 -11.95 -4.85 1.05
N VAL A 92 -12.84 -4.27 0.26
CA VAL A 92 -12.64 -3.02 -0.47
C VAL A 92 -13.54 -1.97 0.15
N HIS A 93 -12.95 -0.85 0.56
CA HIS A 93 -13.66 0.32 1.03
C HIS A 93 -13.65 1.40 -0.05
N PHE A 94 -14.82 2.01 -0.26
CA PHE A 94 -15.07 3.01 -1.28
C PHE A 94 -15.31 4.38 -0.65
N GLU A 95 -14.78 5.38 -1.31
CA GLU A 95 -15.11 6.78 -1.07
C GLU A 95 -16.02 7.29 -2.19
N PRO A 96 -16.88 8.29 -1.95
CA PRO A 96 -17.52 9.00 -3.04
C PRO A 96 -16.46 9.72 -3.88
N ARG A 97 -16.60 9.64 -5.20
CA ARG A 97 -15.69 10.30 -6.13
C ARG A 97 -15.92 11.81 -6.05
N VAL A 98 -14.84 12.56 -5.86
CA VAL A 98 -14.82 14.02 -5.87
C VAL A 98 -13.72 14.46 -6.86
N PRO A 99 -14.05 15.25 -7.91
CA PRO A 99 -15.37 15.76 -8.27
C PRO A 99 -16.36 14.65 -8.63
N LEU A 100 -17.65 14.94 -8.47
CA LEU A 100 -18.72 13.95 -8.61
C LEU A 100 -18.82 13.45 -10.06
N ASP A 101 -18.72 12.14 -10.25
CA ASP A 101 -18.96 11.46 -11.52
C ASP A 101 -20.24 10.63 -11.39
N PRO A 102 -21.35 11.04 -12.02
CA PRO A 102 -22.62 10.31 -11.92
C PRO A 102 -22.55 8.87 -12.46
N LYS A 103 -21.60 8.57 -13.36
CA LYS A 103 -21.43 7.21 -13.92
C LYS A 103 -20.57 6.33 -13.03
N ARG A 104 -19.68 6.93 -12.24
CA ARG A 104 -18.74 6.24 -11.34
C ARG A 104 -18.70 6.94 -9.99
N PRO A 105 -19.83 6.92 -9.24
CA PRO A 105 -20.02 7.77 -8.06
C PRO A 105 -19.14 7.35 -6.88
N LEU A 106 -18.64 6.11 -6.88
CA LEU A 106 -17.75 5.55 -5.87
C LEU A 106 -16.39 5.21 -6.46
N VAL A 107 -15.38 5.23 -5.61
CA VAL A 107 -14.00 4.91 -5.95
C VAL A 107 -13.31 4.13 -4.83
N ALA A 108 -12.68 3.02 -5.17
CA ALA A 108 -11.92 2.18 -4.23
C ALA A 108 -10.76 2.99 -3.65
N ALA A 109 -10.78 3.20 -2.33
CA ALA A 109 -9.81 4.01 -1.61
C ALA A 109 -8.91 3.16 -0.71
N GLN A 110 -9.43 2.04 -0.20
CA GLN A 110 -8.68 1.10 0.61
C GLN A 110 -9.02 -0.33 0.21
N ILE A 111 -8.01 -1.18 0.09
CA ILE A 111 -8.13 -2.62 -0.12
C ILE A 111 -7.37 -3.33 0.99
N SER A 112 -8.02 -4.28 1.66
CA SER A 112 -7.44 -5.08 2.74
C SER A 112 -7.63 -6.55 2.42
N TYR A 113 -6.57 -7.35 2.46
CA TYR A 113 -6.59 -8.79 2.27
C TYR A 113 -5.90 -9.47 3.45
N GLU A 114 -6.49 -10.54 3.95
CA GLU A 114 -5.97 -11.27 5.10
C GLU A 114 -6.17 -12.78 4.93
N MET A 115 -5.23 -13.55 5.49
CA MET A 115 -5.29 -15.00 5.61
C MET A 115 -5.24 -15.42 7.09
N PRO A 116 -5.66 -16.64 7.44
CA PRO A 116 -5.52 -17.14 8.81
C PRO A 116 -4.07 -17.16 9.25
N TRP A 117 -3.81 -16.77 10.49
CA TRP A 117 -2.46 -16.78 11.02
C TRP A 117 -1.95 -18.21 11.23
N THR A 118 -0.87 -18.55 10.53
CA THR A 118 0.01 -19.68 10.84
C THR A 118 1.44 -19.28 10.45
N PRO A 119 2.49 -19.90 11.03
CA PRO A 119 3.87 -19.65 10.59
C PRO A 119 4.07 -19.89 9.08
N ALA A 120 3.43 -20.92 8.53
CA ALA A 120 3.47 -21.22 7.10
C ALA A 120 2.82 -20.14 6.25
N ASN A 121 1.62 -19.66 6.63
CA ASN A 121 0.92 -18.60 5.89
C ASN A 121 1.65 -17.27 5.98
N LYS A 122 2.26 -16.95 7.13
CA LYS A 122 3.09 -15.75 7.30
C LYS A 122 4.27 -15.78 6.33
N GLN A 123 5.00 -16.89 6.29
CA GLN A 123 6.15 -17.02 5.39
C GLN A 123 5.72 -16.96 3.92
N ALA A 124 4.69 -17.72 3.55
CA ALA A 124 4.16 -17.72 2.19
C ALA A 124 3.68 -16.33 1.75
N MET A 125 3.05 -15.55 2.65
CA MET A 125 2.66 -14.19 2.34
C MET A 125 3.87 -13.28 2.18
N ALA A 126 4.86 -13.35 3.07
CA ALA A 126 6.10 -12.57 2.96
C ALA A 126 6.78 -12.79 1.59
N ASP A 127 6.90 -14.04 1.16
CA ASP A 127 7.50 -14.41 -0.11
C ASP A 127 6.67 -13.89 -1.29
N ALA A 128 5.34 -14.08 -1.23
CA ALA A 128 4.43 -13.64 -2.29
C ALA A 128 4.41 -12.11 -2.47
N VAL A 129 4.44 -11.32 -1.40
CA VAL A 129 4.44 -9.85 -1.52
C VAL A 129 5.76 -9.33 -2.09
N VAL A 130 6.90 -9.92 -1.70
CA VAL A 130 8.20 -9.56 -2.27
C VAL A 130 8.28 -9.98 -3.73
N GLN A 131 7.75 -11.15 -4.09
CA GLN A 131 7.69 -11.61 -5.48
C GLN A 131 6.81 -10.68 -6.34
N LYS A 132 5.65 -10.27 -5.83
CA LYS A 132 4.68 -9.47 -6.59
C LYS A 132 5.06 -7.99 -6.71
N TYR A 133 5.52 -7.36 -5.62
CA TYR A 133 5.75 -5.92 -5.55
C TYR A 133 7.24 -5.55 -5.60
N GLY A 134 8.12 -6.56 -5.54
CA GLY A 134 9.56 -6.39 -5.43
C GLY A 134 9.97 -5.87 -4.05
N LYS A 135 11.25 -5.50 -3.94
CA LYS A 135 11.85 -4.94 -2.72
C LYS A 135 11.05 -3.74 -2.16
N GLN A 136 10.78 -3.74 -0.86
CA GLN A 136 10.06 -2.70 -0.14
C GLN A 136 10.79 -1.35 -0.12
N SER A 137 10.03 -0.27 0.01
CA SER A 137 10.54 1.10 0.08
C SER A 137 11.27 1.39 1.38
N ASN A 138 10.86 0.75 2.48
CA ASN A 138 11.44 0.89 3.81
C ASN A 138 12.51 -0.17 4.16
N PHE A 139 13.22 -0.70 3.16
CA PHE A 139 14.33 -1.63 3.40
C PHE A 139 15.41 -0.97 4.29
N PRO A 140 16.08 -1.70 5.21
CA PRO A 140 16.04 -3.14 5.45
C PRO A 140 15.00 -3.63 6.47
N ASN A 141 13.91 -2.89 6.72
CA ASN A 141 12.86 -3.38 7.61
C ASN A 141 12.26 -4.70 7.11
N ASP A 142 12.19 -5.71 7.97
CA ASP A 142 11.73 -7.06 7.68
C ASP A 142 10.43 -7.44 8.43
N LEU A 143 9.99 -6.62 9.39
CA LEU A 143 8.78 -6.84 10.17
C LEU A 143 7.53 -6.34 9.44
N ASN A 144 7.57 -5.08 9.00
CA ASN A 144 6.49 -4.45 8.24
C ASN A 144 7.08 -3.95 6.93
N LEU A 145 6.65 -4.54 5.83
CA LEU A 145 7.10 -4.13 4.50
C LEU A 145 6.15 -3.07 3.96
N GLU A 146 6.69 -1.94 3.54
CA GLU A 146 5.90 -0.83 3.03
C GLU A 146 6.44 -0.34 1.69
N TRP A 147 5.54 0.01 0.77
CA TRP A 147 5.86 0.57 -0.55
C TRP A 147 5.12 1.89 -0.76
N CYS A 148 5.86 2.91 -1.18
CA CYS A 148 5.37 4.28 -1.36
C CYS A 148 6.39 5.17 -2.07
N VAL A 149 5.93 6.36 -2.48
CA VAL A 149 6.70 7.31 -3.27
C VAL A 149 7.72 8.08 -2.42
N ASN A 150 7.38 8.37 -1.17
CA ASN A 150 8.17 9.17 -0.24
C ASN A 150 8.51 8.36 1.03
N PRO A 151 9.34 7.29 0.94
CA PRO A 151 9.77 6.55 2.13
C PRO A 151 10.62 7.41 3.07
N SER A 152 10.57 7.09 4.36
CA SER A 152 11.41 7.72 5.36
C SER A 152 12.88 7.33 5.18
N THR A 153 13.79 8.24 5.52
CA THR A 153 15.22 7.93 5.62
C THR A 153 15.53 7.01 6.81
N ASN A 154 14.61 6.89 7.78
CA ASN A 154 14.65 5.87 8.81
C ASN A 154 13.74 4.69 8.40
N PRO A 155 14.31 3.51 8.06
CA PRO A 155 13.55 2.31 7.67
C PRO A 155 12.49 1.88 8.69
N GLY A 156 12.72 2.14 9.99
CA GLY A 156 11.76 1.85 11.06
C GLY A 156 10.50 2.73 11.00
N MET A 157 10.58 3.91 10.39
CA MET A 157 9.45 4.83 10.17
C MET A 157 8.66 4.52 8.89
N GLY A 158 9.09 3.51 8.10
CA GLY A 158 8.31 3.06 6.95
C GLY A 158 8.18 4.12 5.86
N CYS A 159 6.95 4.30 5.37
CA CYS A 159 6.60 5.27 4.34
C CYS A 159 6.61 6.74 4.78
N GLY A 160 7.23 7.08 5.91
CA GLY A 160 7.33 8.46 6.39
C GLY A 160 6.00 9.06 6.82
N ASN A 161 5.99 10.37 7.07
CA ASN A 161 4.85 11.07 7.68
C ASN A 161 3.93 11.76 6.64
N ASP A 162 4.16 11.56 5.35
CA ASP A 162 3.28 12.11 4.31
C ASP A 162 1.97 11.32 4.25
N MET A 163 0.94 11.86 4.91
CA MET A 163 -0.39 11.28 4.99
C MET A 163 -1.19 11.38 3.68
N LYS A 164 -0.62 11.93 2.60
CA LYS A 164 -1.30 12.12 1.30
C LYS A 164 -0.87 11.09 0.25
N GLN A 165 0.22 10.37 0.47
CA GLN A 165 0.70 9.37 -0.48
C GLN A 165 -0.05 8.05 -0.35
N ALA A 166 -0.14 7.32 -1.46
CA ALA A 166 -0.63 5.96 -1.43
C ALA A 166 0.44 5.04 -0.83
N THR A 167 -0.01 4.07 -0.03
CA THR A 167 0.86 3.12 0.65
C THR A 167 0.30 1.71 0.51
N LEU A 168 1.17 0.78 0.12
CA LEU A 168 0.94 -0.65 0.28
C LEU A 168 1.70 -1.10 1.53
N LYS A 169 1.02 -1.76 2.45
CA LYS A 169 1.60 -2.27 3.70
C LYS A 169 1.33 -3.75 3.83
N TYR A 170 2.38 -4.51 4.11
CA TYR A 170 2.31 -5.89 4.55
C TYR A 170 2.65 -5.99 6.03
N SER A 171 1.90 -6.82 6.76
CA SER A 171 2.14 -7.15 8.16
C SER A 171 1.66 -8.57 8.46
N GLY A 172 2.59 -9.53 8.48
CA GLY A 172 2.33 -10.91 8.87
C GLY A 172 1.50 -11.70 7.86
N VAL A 173 0.18 -11.72 8.03
CA VAL A 173 -0.77 -12.40 7.12
C VAL A 173 -1.78 -11.42 6.52
N SER A 174 -1.51 -10.12 6.61
CA SER A 174 -2.35 -9.06 6.09
C SER A 174 -1.57 -8.18 5.12
N ILE A 175 -2.27 -7.73 4.07
CA ILE A 175 -1.83 -6.69 3.16
C ILE A 175 -2.92 -5.63 3.01
N LYS A 176 -2.51 -4.36 3.06
CA LYS A 176 -3.40 -3.21 2.98
C LYS A 176 -2.86 -2.18 2.00
N LEU A 177 -3.63 -1.87 0.97
CA LEU A 177 -3.39 -0.76 0.04
C LEU A 177 -4.33 0.39 0.41
N VAL A 178 -3.80 1.59 0.60
CA VAL A 178 -4.57 2.81 0.87
C VAL A 178 -4.13 3.90 -0.09
N ASP A 179 -5.07 4.60 -0.71
CA ASP A 179 -4.85 5.86 -1.41
C ASP A 179 -5.61 7.00 -0.71
N PRO A 180 -4.92 7.76 0.15
CA PRO A 180 -5.54 8.88 0.88
C PRO A 180 -6.08 9.98 -0.02
N ALA A 181 -5.72 10.04 -1.30
CA ALA A 181 -6.23 11.07 -2.21
C ALA A 181 -7.77 11.07 -2.26
N TRP A 182 -8.40 9.90 -2.30
CA TRP A 182 -9.87 9.77 -2.33
C TRP A 182 -10.51 10.17 -1.01
N ILE A 183 -9.92 9.73 0.10
CA ILE A 183 -10.35 10.05 1.46
C ILE A 183 -10.31 11.57 1.69
N ASN A 184 -9.20 12.19 1.31
CA ASN A 184 -8.94 13.62 1.46
C ASN A 184 -9.81 14.47 0.54
N ALA A 185 -10.08 14.03 -0.69
CA ALA A 185 -10.99 14.73 -1.61
C ALA A 185 -12.42 14.78 -1.03
N ARG A 186 -12.91 13.67 -0.46
CA ARG A 186 -14.21 13.62 0.23
C ARG A 186 -14.23 14.52 1.48
N ILE A 187 -13.18 14.51 2.30
CA ILE A 187 -13.08 15.41 3.47
C ILE A 187 -13.14 16.87 3.02
N ALA A 188 -12.31 17.26 2.05
CA ALA A 188 -12.25 18.64 1.56
C ALA A 188 -13.60 19.11 1.00
N TYR A 189 -14.31 18.25 0.26
CA TYR A 189 -15.65 18.57 -0.23
C TYR A 189 -16.65 18.80 0.91
N VAL A 190 -16.65 17.91 1.91
CA VAL A 190 -17.57 18.03 3.06
C VAL A 190 -17.26 19.30 3.86
N ASP A 191 -15.99 19.60 4.11
CA ASP A 191 -15.57 20.79 4.84
C ASP A 191 -15.97 22.07 4.11
N GLN A 192 -15.75 22.12 2.79
CA GLN A 192 -16.22 23.23 1.96
C GLN A 192 -17.74 23.39 1.99
N SER A 193 -18.50 22.29 1.96
CA SER A 193 -19.97 22.34 2.02
C SER A 193 -20.50 22.85 3.38
N LYS A 194 -19.71 22.70 4.44
CA LYS A 194 -20.01 23.16 5.80
C LYS A 194 -19.50 24.56 6.09
N ALA A 195 -18.64 25.13 5.24
CA ALA A 195 -18.12 26.47 5.44
C ALA A 195 -19.27 27.50 5.52
N ARG A 196 -19.22 28.36 6.55
CA ARG A 196 -20.15 29.47 6.76
C ARG A 196 -19.34 30.72 7.05
N LYS A 197 -19.78 31.87 6.54
CA LYS A 197 -19.21 33.16 6.92
C LYS A 197 -19.69 33.49 8.34
N PRO A 198 -18.84 34.04 9.22
CA PRO A 198 -19.28 34.61 10.49
C PRO A 198 -20.44 35.59 10.24
N SER A 199 -21.49 35.50 11.05
CA SER A 199 -22.68 36.35 10.96
C SER A 199 -22.72 37.43 12.03
N PHE A 200 -21.57 37.77 12.59
CA PHE A 200 -21.36 38.88 13.52
C PHE A 200 -20.53 39.97 12.85
#